data_AF-A0AAV3GY93-F1
#
_entry.id   AF-A0AAV3GY93-F1
#
_cell.length_a   1.000
_cell.length_b   1.000
_cell.length_c   1.000
_cell.angle_alpha   90.00
_cell.angle_beta   90.00
_cell.angle_gamma   90.00
#
_symmetry.space_group_name_H-M   'P 1'
#
loop_
_entity.id
_entity.type
_entity.pdbx_description
1 polymer ?
#
loop_
_entity_poly.entity_id
_entity_poly.type
_entity_poly.pdbx_seq_one_letter_code
_entity_poly.pdbx_strand_id
1 'polypeptide(L)'
;MEGMDFLDHEDLVDFGYTWKGMVGISRSLANAFYERNYAVYVLYDDDTESLVDEEYKLDLENVLYGIEKEDLAKYIFSWLGQ
;
A
#
# COMPACT_ATOMS: atom_id res chain seq x y z
N MET A 1 5.82 -10.55 13.18
CA MET A 1 6.82 -10.14 12.19
C MET A 1 6.92 -8.63 12.32
N GLU A 2 7.79 -8.14 13.21
CA GLU A 2 8.07 -6.71 13.30
C GLU A 2 9.02 -6.36 12.15
N GLY A 3 8.70 -5.30 11.40
CA GLY A 3 9.74 -4.49 10.78
C GLY A 3 10.06 -4.68 9.30
N MET A 4 9.06 -4.88 8.43
CA MET A 4 9.18 -4.33 7.06
C MET A 4 7.94 -3.50 6.75
N ASP A 5 8.15 -2.19 6.66
CA ASP A 5 7.11 -1.22 6.32
C ASP A 5 6.60 -1.41 4.88
N PHE A 6 7.44 -1.99 4.02
CA PHE A 6 7.17 -2.29 2.62
C PHE A 6 7.32 -3.79 2.35
N LEU A 7 6.43 -4.33 1.52
CA LEU A 7 6.52 -5.68 0.98
C LEU A 7 7.22 -5.62 -0.37
N ASP A 8 8.03 -6.63 -0.68
CA ASP A 8 8.62 -6.71 -2.01
C ASP A 8 7.61 -7.21 -3.04
N HIS A 9 8.01 -7.21 -4.31
CA HIS A 9 7.10 -7.65 -5.38
C HIS A 9 6.89 -9.16 -5.40
N GLU A 10 7.84 -9.95 -4.89
CA GLU A 10 7.71 -11.40 -4.82
C GLU A 10 6.65 -11.78 -3.77
N ASP A 11 6.64 -11.10 -2.62
CA ASP A 11 5.61 -11.23 -1.58
C ASP A 11 4.20 -10.94 -2.14
N LEU A 12 4.05 -9.89 -2.96
CA LEU A 12 2.76 -9.55 -3.59
C LEU A 12 2.32 -10.64 -4.58
N VAL A 13 3.25 -11.15 -5.39
CA VAL A 13 2.97 -12.20 -6.38
C VAL A 13 2.58 -13.50 -5.68
N ASP A 14 3.27 -13.86 -4.59
CA ASP A 14 2.96 -15.04 -3.77
C ASP A 14 1.58 -14.93 -3.10
N PHE A 15 1.15 -13.70 -2.77
CA PHE A 15 -0.20 -13.43 -2.27
C PHE A 15 -1.29 -13.52 -3.36
N GLY A 16 -0.94 -13.34 -4.64
CA GLY A 16 -1.89 -13.36 -5.77
C GLY A 16 -2.06 -12.02 -6.48
N TYR A 17 -1.25 -11.02 -6.15
CA TYR A 17 -1.30 -9.68 -6.72
C TYR A 17 -0.05 -9.35 -7.55
N THR A 18 -0.24 -9.06 -8.85
CA THR A 18 0.86 -9.06 -9.84
C THR A 18 1.16 -7.69 -10.44
N TRP A 19 0.37 -6.66 -10.14
CA TRP A 19 0.58 -5.35 -10.74
C TRP A 19 1.86 -4.67 -10.24
N LYS A 20 2.83 -4.55 -11.15
CA LYS A 20 4.16 -3.96 -10.89
C LYS A 20 4.16 -2.46 -10.56
N GLY A 21 3.05 -1.75 -10.78
CA GLY A 21 2.90 -0.34 -10.43
C GLY A 21 2.70 -0.10 -8.94
N MET A 22 2.33 -1.14 -8.20
CA MET A 22 2.04 -1.07 -6.76
C MET A 22 3.30 -1.37 -5.94
N VAL A 23 3.38 -0.77 -4.76
CA VAL A 23 4.29 -1.15 -3.68
C VAL A 23 3.45 -1.60 -2.50
N GLY A 24 3.68 -2.83 -2.03
CA GLY A 24 2.98 -3.35 -0.86
C GLY A 24 3.46 -2.64 0.40
N ILE A 25 2.55 -2.36 1.32
CA ILE A 25 2.83 -1.63 2.56
C ILE A 25 2.14 -2.27 3.75
N SER A 26 2.71 -2.06 4.94
CA SER A 26 2.07 -2.46 6.18
C SER A 26 0.78 -1.67 6.43
N ARG A 27 -0.12 -2.23 7.26
CA ARG A 27 -1.31 -1.50 7.72
C ARG A 27 -0.95 -0.18 8.41
N SER A 28 0.16 -0.13 9.15
CA SER A 28 0.63 1.10 9.81
C SER A 28 0.97 2.19 8.79
N LEU A 29 1.70 1.85 7.73
CA LEU A 29 1.98 2.79 6.65
C LEU A 29 0.72 3.17 5.86
N ALA A 30 -0.18 2.22 5.62
CA ALA A 30 -1.46 2.48 4.97
C ALA A 30 -2.26 3.56 5.73
N ASN A 31 -2.35 3.43 7.07
CA ASN A 31 -2.96 4.45 7.92
C ASN A 31 -2.24 5.80 7.79
N ALA A 32 -0.90 5.81 7.88
CA ALA A 32 -0.13 7.05 7.81
C ALA A 32 -0.26 7.78 6.46
N PHE A 33 -0.35 7.05 5.34
CA PHE A 33 -0.57 7.62 4.01
C PHE A 33 -2.00 8.12 3.84
N TYR A 34 -2.98 7.35 4.31
CA TYR A 34 -4.38 7.74 4.29
C TYR A 34 -4.63 9.05 5.07
N GLU A 35 -4.10 9.18 6.29
CA GLU A 35 -4.18 10.41 7.09
C GLU A 35 -3.55 11.63 6.40
N ARG A 36 -2.62 11.41 5.47
CA ARG A 36 -1.94 12.44 4.67
C ARG A 36 -2.60 12.69 3.31
N ASN A 37 -3.78 12.12 3.05
CA ASN A 37 -4.52 12.19 1.79
C ASN A 37 -3.77 11.62 0.58
N TYR A 38 -2.94 10.59 0.77
CA TYR A 38 -2.42 9.79 -0.34
C TYR A 38 -3.40 8.68 -0.71
N ALA A 39 -3.45 8.31 -1.99
CA ALA A 39 -4.22 7.16 -2.44
C ALA A 39 -3.60 5.88 -1.89
N VAL A 40 -4.39 5.13 -1.13
CA VAL A 40 -4.03 3.83 -0.56
C VAL A 40 -5.03 2.80 -1.08
N TYR A 41 -4.55 1.61 -1.39
CA TYR A 41 -5.35 0.55 -1.97
C TYR A 41 -5.36 -0.67 -1.06
N VAL A 42 -6.51 -1.32 -0.97
CA VAL A 42 -6.63 -2.71 -0.53
C VAL A 42 -6.30 -3.59 -1.72
N LEU A 43 -5.41 -4.56 -1.53
CA LEU A 43 -5.01 -5.53 -2.54
C LEU A 43 -5.60 -6.89 -2.18
N TYR A 44 -6.29 -7.51 -3.13
CA TYR A 44 -6.91 -8.82 -2.98
C TYR A 44 -6.05 -9.89 -3.66
N ASP A 45 -6.25 -11.15 -3.25
CA ASP A 45 -5.52 -12.33 -3.75
C ASP A 45 -5.98 -12.78 -5.15
N ASP A 46 -6.98 -12.11 -5.72
CA ASP A 46 -7.52 -12.34 -7.06
C ASP A 46 -7.01 -11.36 -8.12
N ASP A 47 -5.87 -10.70 -7.84
CA ASP A 47 -5.22 -9.68 -8.70
C ASP A 47 -6.08 -8.42 -8.91
N THR A 48 -7.02 -8.14 -8.00
CA THR A 48 -7.81 -6.90 -7.97
C THR A 48 -7.44 -5.98 -6.81
N GLU A 49 -7.79 -4.70 -6.94
CA GLU A 49 -7.59 -3.68 -5.92
C GLU A 49 -8.82 -2.79 -5.73
N SER A 50 -8.91 -2.16 -4.56
CA SER A 50 -9.90 -1.11 -4.28
C SER A 50 -9.32 0.04 -3.49
N LEU A 51 -9.75 1.27 -3.79
CA LEU A 51 -9.33 2.46 -3.04
C LEU A 51 -9.83 2.39 -1.59
N VAL A 52 -8.96 2.76 -0.66
CA VAL A 52 -9.31 3.08 0.73
C VAL A 52 -9.91 4.49 0.76
N ASP A 53 -11.23 4.55 0.62
CA ASP A 53 -12.06 5.76 0.71
C ASP A 53 -12.79 5.90 2.06
N GLU A 54 -12.73 4.85 2.88
CA GLU A 54 -13.34 4.77 4.20
C GLU A 54 -12.41 4.07 5.19
N GLU A 55 -12.38 4.55 6.44
CA GLU A 55 -11.44 4.08 7.48
C GLU A 55 -11.56 2.57 7.77
N TYR A 56 -12.77 1.99 7.68
CA TYR A 56 -12.97 0.56 7.94
C TYR A 56 -12.15 -0.33 6.99
N LYS A 57 -11.82 0.16 5.79
CA LYS A 57 -11.01 -0.59 4.81
C LYS A 57 -9.58 -0.81 5.29
N LEU A 58 -9.10 -0.05 6.27
CA LEU A 58 -7.78 -0.23 6.90
C LEU A 58 -7.78 -1.33 7.97
N ASP A 59 -8.93 -1.95 8.27
CA ASP A 59 -9.06 -3.03 9.24
C ASP A 59 -9.58 -4.35 8.63
N LEU A 60 -9.45 -4.51 7.31
CA LEU A 60 -9.84 -5.75 6.63
C LEU A 60 -8.88 -6.91 6.97
N GLU A 61 -9.43 -8.11 7.01
CA GLU A 61 -8.70 -9.38 7.21
C GLU A 61 -8.32 -10.02 5.87
N ASN A 62 -7.21 -10.76 5.85
CA ASN A 62 -6.72 -11.52 4.69
C ASN A 62 -6.50 -10.68 3.41
N VAL A 63 -6.18 -9.40 3.58
CA VAL A 63 -5.81 -8.49 2.49
C VAL A 63 -4.42 -7.91 2.72
N LEU A 64 -3.81 -7.41 1.65
CA LEU A 64 -2.64 -6.54 1.72
C LEU A 64 -3.04 -5.09 1.44
N TYR A 65 -2.11 -4.18 1.68
CA TYR A 65 -2.27 -2.76 1.34
C TYR A 65 -1.19 -2.34 0.36
N GLY A 66 -1.50 -1.36 -0.48
CA GLY A 66 -0.58 -0.84 -1.47
C GLY A 66 -0.67 0.67 -1.66
N ILE A 67 0.43 1.24 -2.13
CA ILE A 67 0.50 2.59 -2.70
C ILE A 67 1.14 2.51 -4.08
N GLU A 68 0.67 3.33 -5.01
CA GLU A 68 1.30 3.41 -6.33
C GLU A 68 2.72 3.97 -6.24
N LYS A 69 3.63 3.42 -7.05
CA LYS A 69 5.03 3.86 -7.13
C LYS A 69 5.16 5.36 -7.38
N GLU A 70 4.27 5.92 -8.19
CA GLU A 70 4.28 7.35 -8.52
C GLU A 70 3.96 8.22 -7.30
N ASP A 71 2.99 7.82 -6.49
CA ASP A 71 2.60 8.55 -5.29
C ASP A 71 3.63 8.41 -4.17
N LEU A 72 4.22 7.22 -4.02
CA LEU A 72 5.36 7.03 -3.13
C LEU A 72 6.55 7.90 -3.54
N ALA A 73 6.84 8.00 -4.84
CA ALA A 73 7.89 8.88 -5.34
C ALA A 73 7.60 10.35 -5.02
N LYS A 74 6.37 10.83 -5.23
CA LYS A 74 5.95 12.19 -4.84
C LYS A 74 6.18 12.44 -3.36
N TYR A 75 5.81 11.49 -2.50
CA TYR A 75 6.04 11.57 -1.06
C TYR A 75 7.53 11.72 -0.73
N ILE A 76 8.39 10.86 -1.26
CA ILE A 76 9.84 10.90 -1.03
C ILE A 76 10.44 12.23 -1.52
N PHE A 77 10.07 12.69 -2.71
CA PHE A 77 10.58 13.97 -3.25
C PHE A 77 10.10 15.18 -2.44
N SER A 78 8.88 15.15 -1.90
CA SER A 78 8.38 16.22 -1.02
C SER A 78 9.21 16.36 0.26
N TRP A 79 9.78 15.25 0.73
CA TRP A 79 10.59 15.19 1.94
C TRP A 79 12.05 15.59 1.70
N LEU A 80 12.62 15.22 0.55
CA LEU A 80 13.99 15.58 0.16
C LEU A 80 14.16 17.05 -0.27
N GLY A 81 13.06 17.74 -0.56
CA GLY A 81 13.05 19.16 -0.93
C GLY A 81 12.87 20.14 0.23
N GLN A 82 12.80 19.64 1.48
CA GLN A 82 12.82 20.44 2.72
C GLN A 82 14.24 20.58 3.28
#